data_AF-A0A7S1QIR7-F1
#
_entry.id   AF-A0A7S1QIR7-F1
#
_cell.length_a   1.000
_cell.length_b   1.000
_cell.length_c   1.000
_cell.angle_alpha   90.00
_cell.angle_beta   90.00
_cell.angle_gamma   90.00
#
_symmetry.space_group_name_H-M   'P 1'
#
loop_
_entity.id
_entity.type
_entity.pdbx_description
1 polymer ?
#
loop_
_entity_poly.entity_id
_entity_poly.type
_entity_poly.pdbx_seq_one_letter_code
_entity_poly.pdbx_strand_id
1 'polypeptide(L)'
;NSKTAEEIERDLQRTFPNHRRFRVERGRAELRNVLRAFANHSPRVQYCQGLNFIAALMLAVFDDEDRAFWAMVCAVESLGVEGYYTEGMALLRADMEVLTSVLQQKCPKVAHVFREECIDLTSICSEWYITWFSKCLPGDTILRVWDTLFFEGFKILFRVALGIFKQAEAEVLQNPSFDAIMEKAKSWPRRMVEHNELLKVSFFGVKTFRRRDLMQARDRAFCRIDAEDEVRKARDRESRERYRRASQAAVAPEVSAAT
;
A
#
# COMPACT_ATOMS: atom_id res chain seq x y z
N ASN A 1 21.73 4.25 -5.91
CA ASN A 1 21.11 3.54 -7.05
C ASN A 1 20.41 4.58 -7.95
N SER A 2 20.81 4.73 -9.22
CA SER A 2 20.30 5.81 -10.11
C SER A 2 18.79 5.76 -10.28
N LYS A 3 18.24 4.55 -10.47
CA LYS A 3 16.80 4.32 -10.69
C LYS A 3 15.94 4.81 -9.52
N THR A 4 16.33 4.48 -8.29
CA THR A 4 15.62 4.92 -7.07
C THR A 4 15.63 6.45 -6.95
N ALA A 5 16.75 7.10 -7.29
CA ALA A 5 16.83 8.56 -7.25
C ALA A 5 15.87 9.21 -8.25
N GLU A 6 15.80 8.69 -9.48
CA GLU A 6 14.87 9.16 -10.52
C GLU A 6 13.39 8.94 -10.14
N GLU A 7 13.06 7.82 -9.50
CA GLU A 7 11.72 7.55 -8.96
C GLU A 7 11.35 8.55 -7.86
N ILE A 8 12.27 8.84 -6.94
CA ILE A 8 12.06 9.84 -5.90
C ILE A 8 11.82 11.22 -6.53
N GLU A 9 12.68 11.69 -7.45
CA GLU A 9 12.52 13.03 -8.06
C GLU A 9 11.16 13.21 -8.76
N ARG A 10 10.68 12.18 -9.47
CA ARG A 10 9.36 12.20 -10.10
C ARG A 10 8.23 12.35 -9.08
N ASP A 11 8.40 11.77 -7.89
CA ASP A 11 7.37 11.75 -6.86
C ASP A 11 7.32 13.03 -6.05
N LEU A 12 8.46 13.71 -5.86
CA LEU A 12 8.52 14.99 -5.13
C LEU A 12 7.52 16.03 -5.70
N GLN A 13 7.42 16.13 -7.03
CA GLN A 13 6.56 17.12 -7.68
C GLN A 13 5.06 16.87 -7.48
N ARG A 14 4.66 15.61 -7.27
CA ARG A 14 3.26 15.21 -7.06
C ARG A 14 2.91 14.97 -5.59
N THR A 15 3.85 15.16 -4.67
CA THR A 15 3.63 14.96 -3.24
C THR A 15 3.12 16.23 -2.58
N PHE A 16 1.83 16.24 -2.23
CA PHE A 16 1.16 17.38 -1.60
C PHE A 16 1.55 18.75 -2.21
N PRO A 17 1.35 18.95 -3.53
CA PRO A 17 1.88 20.10 -4.25
C PRO A 17 1.34 21.45 -3.75
N ASN A 18 0.20 21.45 -3.04
CA ASN A 18 -0.40 22.64 -2.47
C ASN A 18 0.01 22.91 -1.01
N HIS A 19 0.72 21.99 -0.36
CA HIS A 19 1.15 22.14 1.03
C HIS A 19 2.28 23.17 1.13
N ARG A 20 2.18 24.10 2.09
CA ARG A 20 3.09 25.25 2.22
C ARG A 20 4.56 24.85 2.22
N ARG A 21 4.91 23.74 2.89
CA ARG A 21 6.29 23.23 2.97
C ARG A 21 6.82 22.76 1.61
N PHE A 22 6.01 22.02 0.84
CA PHE A 22 6.46 21.30 -0.37
C PHE A 22 6.31 22.12 -1.66
N ARG A 23 5.68 23.30 -1.59
CA ARG A 23 5.63 24.24 -2.72
C ARG A 23 7.00 24.81 -3.08
N VAL A 24 7.90 24.95 -2.11
CA VAL A 24 9.24 25.52 -2.29
C VAL A 24 10.31 24.42 -2.44
N GLU A 25 11.42 24.73 -3.10
CA GLU A 25 12.50 23.76 -3.34
C GLU A 25 13.13 23.27 -2.04
N ARG A 26 13.20 24.12 -1.00
CA ARG A 26 13.73 23.71 0.31
C ARG A 26 12.97 22.50 0.87
N GLY A 27 11.65 22.57 0.99
CA GLY A 27 10.88 21.46 1.55
C GLY A 27 10.89 20.21 0.65
N ARG A 28 11.01 20.39 -0.67
CA ARG A 28 11.22 19.26 -1.60
C ARG A 28 12.60 18.63 -1.41
N ALA A 29 13.63 19.41 -1.11
CA ALA A 29 14.96 18.92 -0.80
C ALA A 29 14.99 18.15 0.54
N GLU A 30 14.33 18.66 1.57
CA GLU A 30 14.18 17.95 2.85
C GLU A 30 13.47 16.59 2.63
N LEU A 31 12.36 16.57 1.88
CA LEU A 31 11.67 15.32 1.55
C LEU A 31 12.54 14.35 0.74
N ARG A 32 13.30 14.86 -0.23
CA ARG A 32 14.25 14.08 -1.03
C ARG A 32 15.30 13.39 -0.16
N ASN A 33 15.87 14.13 0.80
CA ASN A 33 16.88 13.62 1.71
C ASN A 33 16.33 12.49 2.58
N VAL A 34 15.16 12.70 3.20
CA VAL A 34 14.50 11.68 4.01
C VAL A 34 14.24 10.40 3.20
N LEU A 35 13.70 10.52 1.99
CA LEU A 35 13.40 9.37 1.13
C LEU A 35 14.67 8.63 0.67
N ARG A 36 15.73 9.36 0.32
CA ARG A 36 17.02 8.75 -0.05
C ARG A 36 17.68 8.06 1.14
N ALA A 37 17.63 8.68 2.31
CA ALA A 37 18.12 8.09 3.56
C ALA A 37 17.37 6.80 3.87
N PHE A 38 16.03 6.80 3.79
CA PHE A 38 15.20 5.61 3.99
C PHE A 38 15.55 4.50 2.99
N ALA A 39 15.67 4.82 1.70
CA ALA A 39 15.99 3.83 0.68
C ALA A 39 17.38 3.19 0.88
N ASN A 40 18.34 3.94 1.41
CA ASN A 40 19.67 3.43 1.76
C ASN A 40 19.66 2.61 3.06
N HIS A 41 18.85 3.02 4.04
CA HIS A 41 18.71 2.34 5.33
C HIS A 41 18.01 0.98 5.19
N SER A 42 17.05 0.87 4.26
CA SER A 42 16.24 -0.33 4.05
C SER A 42 16.46 -0.95 2.67
N PRO A 43 17.60 -1.61 2.37
CA PRO A 43 17.94 -2.13 1.04
C PRO A 43 16.92 -3.10 0.43
N ARG A 44 16.14 -3.81 1.26
CA ARG A 44 15.07 -4.73 0.81
C ARG A 44 13.85 -4.00 0.26
N VAL A 45 13.54 -2.83 0.82
CA VAL A 45 12.39 -2.01 0.43
C VAL A 45 12.81 -0.99 -0.62
N GLN A 46 13.99 -0.39 -0.46
CA GLN A 46 14.45 0.75 -1.25
C GLN A 46 13.41 1.87 -1.24
N TYR A 47 12.95 2.27 -2.43
CA TYR A 47 11.87 3.21 -2.61
C TYR A 47 10.74 2.52 -3.37
N CYS A 48 9.53 2.64 -2.83
CA CYS A 48 8.31 2.26 -3.50
C CYS A 48 7.39 3.48 -3.57
N GLN A 49 6.74 3.68 -4.71
CA GLN A 49 5.77 4.75 -4.88
C GLN A 49 4.70 4.68 -3.79
N GLY A 50 4.48 5.79 -3.10
CA GLY A 50 3.58 5.89 -1.96
C GLY A 50 4.29 6.28 -0.66
N LEU A 51 5.56 5.86 -0.51
CA LEU A 51 6.40 6.24 0.63
C LEU A 51 6.61 7.76 0.72
N ASN A 52 6.61 8.45 -0.42
CA ASN A 52 6.68 9.91 -0.50
C ASN A 52 5.58 10.62 0.30
N PHE A 53 4.35 10.10 0.30
CA PHE A 53 3.25 10.71 1.05
C PHE A 53 3.41 10.49 2.56
N ILE A 54 3.93 9.33 2.95
CA ILE A 54 4.23 9.02 4.36
C ILE A 54 5.36 9.92 4.87
N ALA A 55 6.48 9.97 4.14
CA ALA A 55 7.63 10.81 4.48
C ALA A 55 7.25 12.30 4.54
N ALA A 56 6.45 12.78 3.58
CA ALA A 56 5.99 14.16 3.56
C ALA A 56 5.09 14.51 4.75
N LEU A 57 4.18 13.60 5.15
CA LEU A 57 3.35 13.85 6.32
C LEU A 57 4.17 13.81 7.62
N MET A 58 5.11 12.87 7.76
CA MET A 58 6.05 12.84 8.90
C MET A 58 6.85 14.14 8.98
N LEU A 59 7.40 14.61 7.88
CA LEU A 59 8.18 15.85 7.82
C LEU A 59 7.33 17.10 8.09
N ALA A 60 6.04 17.08 7.74
CA ALA A 60 5.11 18.15 8.10
C ALA A 60 4.80 18.16 9.60
N VAL A 61 4.72 17.00 10.25
CA VAL A 61 4.40 16.86 11.68
C VAL A 61 5.61 17.15 12.57
N PHE A 62 6.76 16.57 12.28
CA PHE A 62 7.96 16.68 13.12
C PHE A 62 8.75 17.98 12.90
N ASP A 63 8.55 18.63 11.75
CA ASP A 63 9.28 19.83 11.33
C ASP A 63 10.82 19.69 11.35
N ASP A 64 11.32 18.45 11.20
CA ASP A 64 12.74 18.10 11.30
C ASP A 64 13.04 16.85 10.46
N GLU A 65 14.10 16.89 9.65
CA GLU A 65 14.47 15.81 8.72
C GLU A 65 14.84 14.51 9.46
N ASP A 66 15.68 14.63 10.50
CA ASP A 66 16.20 13.47 11.25
C ASP A 66 15.09 12.76 12.01
N ARG A 67 14.21 13.52 12.68
CA ARG A 67 13.03 12.96 13.37
C ARG A 67 12.05 12.34 12.39
N ALA A 68 11.78 12.99 11.24
CA ALA A 68 10.89 12.44 10.24
C ALA A 68 11.42 11.12 9.65
N PHE A 69 12.73 11.05 9.39
CA PHE A 69 13.41 9.85 8.95
C PHE A 69 13.28 8.70 9.97
N TRP A 70 13.67 8.92 11.23
CA TRP A 70 13.60 7.87 12.26
C TRP A 70 12.17 7.46 12.58
N ALA A 71 11.23 8.41 12.61
CA ALA A 71 9.82 8.11 12.78
C ALA A 71 9.29 7.23 11.65
N MET A 72 9.67 7.49 10.40
CA MET A 72 9.29 6.67 9.25
C MET A 72 9.88 5.25 9.34
N VAL A 73 11.17 5.11 9.68
CA VAL A 73 11.82 3.81 9.87
C VAL A 73 11.10 3.01 10.96
N CYS A 74 10.96 3.58 12.16
CA CYS A 74 10.29 2.91 13.27
C CYS A 74 8.82 2.59 12.96
N ALA A 75 8.10 3.45 12.24
CA ALA A 75 6.71 3.21 11.88
C ALA A 75 6.57 2.02 10.91
N VAL A 76 7.40 1.94 9.87
CA VAL A 76 7.37 0.84 8.91
C VAL A 76 7.65 -0.50 9.62
N GLU A 77 8.66 -0.52 10.49
CA GLU A 77 9.05 -1.72 11.25
C GLU A 77 8.03 -2.14 12.30
N SER A 78 7.56 -1.20 13.13
CA SER A 78 6.63 -1.49 14.22
C SER A 78 5.24 -1.90 13.73
N LEU A 79 4.82 -1.40 12.56
CA LEU A 79 3.59 -1.84 11.90
C LEU A 79 3.77 -3.18 11.17
N GLY A 80 5.02 -3.58 10.88
CA GLY A 80 5.37 -4.80 10.15
C GLY A 80 4.74 -4.81 8.77
N VAL A 81 4.98 -3.74 8.00
CA VAL A 81 4.38 -3.47 6.67
C VAL A 81 5.42 -3.35 5.56
N GLU A 82 6.67 -3.73 5.79
CA GLU A 82 7.75 -3.73 4.80
C GLU A 82 7.36 -4.47 3.53
N GLY A 83 6.65 -5.59 3.68
CA GLY A 83 6.19 -6.43 2.58
C GLY A 83 5.16 -5.78 1.64
N TYR A 84 4.67 -4.57 1.95
CA TYR A 84 3.89 -3.77 0.99
C TYR A 84 4.77 -3.18 -0.10
N TYR A 85 6.06 -2.98 0.19
CA TYR A 85 6.97 -2.23 -0.64
C TYR A 85 8.04 -3.12 -1.30
N THR A 86 8.09 -4.40 -0.97
CA THR A 86 8.97 -5.38 -1.60
C THR A 86 8.42 -5.85 -2.95
N GLU A 87 9.27 -6.47 -3.77
CA GLU A 87 8.87 -7.08 -5.03
C GLU A 87 7.69 -8.05 -4.84
N GLY A 88 6.69 -7.95 -5.71
CA GLY A 88 5.48 -8.77 -5.64
C GLY A 88 4.45 -8.28 -4.62
N MET A 89 4.80 -7.38 -3.69
CA MET A 89 3.88 -6.81 -2.69
C MET A 89 3.07 -7.90 -1.95
N ALA A 90 3.71 -9.03 -1.62
CA ALA A 90 3.03 -10.22 -1.11
C ALA A 90 2.19 -9.93 0.14
N LEU A 91 2.68 -9.07 1.04
CA LEU A 91 1.94 -8.67 2.24
C LEU A 91 0.73 -7.79 1.92
N LEU A 92 0.83 -6.92 0.92
CA LEU A 92 -0.31 -6.11 0.49
C LEU A 92 -1.43 -7.01 -0.05
N ARG A 93 -1.08 -7.99 -0.91
CA ARG A 93 -2.04 -8.96 -1.44
C ARG A 93 -2.66 -9.81 -0.34
N ALA A 94 -1.85 -10.26 0.64
CA ALA A 94 -2.35 -10.94 1.82
C ALA A 94 -3.38 -10.09 2.58
N ASP A 95 -3.08 -8.80 2.79
CA ASP A 95 -4.00 -7.89 3.46
C ASP A 95 -5.26 -7.60 2.65
N MET A 96 -5.21 -7.61 1.31
CA MET A 96 -6.42 -7.51 0.47
C MET A 96 -7.33 -8.73 0.62
N GLU A 97 -6.78 -9.94 0.72
CA GLU A 97 -7.56 -11.16 1.00
C GLU A 97 -8.17 -11.13 2.40
N VAL A 98 -7.39 -10.74 3.40
CA VAL A 98 -7.89 -10.58 4.77
C VAL A 98 -8.98 -9.51 4.83
N LEU A 99 -8.77 -8.37 4.17
CA LEU A 99 -9.77 -7.30 4.11
C LEU A 99 -11.06 -7.79 3.44
N THR A 100 -10.96 -8.57 2.36
CA THR A 100 -12.12 -9.18 1.69
C THR A 100 -12.90 -10.08 2.66
N SER A 101 -12.21 -10.96 3.39
CA SER A 101 -12.84 -11.83 4.39
C SER A 101 -13.50 -11.05 5.53
N VAL A 102 -12.84 -10.01 6.03
CA VAL A 102 -13.37 -9.19 7.12
C VAL A 102 -14.54 -8.32 6.62
N LEU A 103 -14.49 -7.82 5.39
CA LEU A 103 -15.60 -7.08 4.78
C LEU A 103 -16.85 -7.95 4.71
N GLN A 104 -16.73 -9.21 4.30
CA GLN A 104 -17.85 -10.17 4.29
C GLN A 104 -18.46 -10.36 5.68
N GLN A 105 -17.64 -10.41 6.72
CA GLN A 105 -18.12 -10.60 8.09
C GLN A 105 -18.74 -9.34 8.71
N LYS A 106 -18.23 -8.15 8.33
CA LYS A 106 -18.50 -6.90 9.05
C LYS A 106 -19.40 -5.93 8.27
N CYS A 107 -19.32 -5.92 6.95
CA CYS A 107 -20.19 -5.15 6.04
C CYS A 107 -20.75 -6.08 4.94
N PRO A 108 -21.55 -7.11 5.28
CA PRO A 108 -21.96 -8.17 4.35
C PRO A 108 -22.72 -7.65 3.13
N LYS A 109 -23.48 -6.55 3.27
CA LYS A 109 -24.22 -5.93 2.16
C LYS A 109 -23.29 -5.38 1.08
N VAL A 110 -22.26 -4.63 1.49
CA VAL A 110 -21.23 -4.10 0.58
C VAL A 110 -20.44 -5.26 -0.03
N ALA A 111 -20.05 -6.24 0.79
CA ALA A 111 -19.30 -7.41 0.33
C ALA A 111 -20.07 -8.23 -0.72
N HIS A 112 -21.40 -8.32 -0.59
CA HIS A 112 -22.25 -9.00 -1.56
C HIS A 112 -22.23 -8.27 -2.90
N VAL A 113 -22.48 -6.95 -2.92
CA VAL A 113 -22.43 -6.16 -4.15
C VAL A 113 -21.07 -6.28 -4.83
N PHE A 114 -19.97 -6.14 -4.08
CA PHE A 114 -18.62 -6.25 -4.66
C PHE A 114 -18.36 -7.64 -5.25
N ARG A 115 -18.96 -8.70 -4.68
CA ARG A 115 -18.84 -10.05 -5.23
C ARG A 115 -19.65 -10.20 -6.53
N GLU A 116 -20.89 -9.75 -6.55
CA GLU A 116 -21.76 -9.82 -7.75
C GLU A 116 -21.13 -9.04 -8.91
N GLU A 117 -20.55 -7.89 -8.62
CA GLU A 117 -19.88 -7.03 -9.61
C GLU A 117 -18.41 -7.41 -9.88
N CYS A 118 -17.93 -8.53 -9.35
CA CYS A 118 -16.55 -9.01 -9.53
C CYS A 118 -15.47 -7.95 -9.20
N ILE A 119 -15.69 -7.12 -8.18
CA ILE A 119 -14.78 -6.07 -7.75
C ILE A 119 -13.64 -6.66 -6.91
N ASP A 120 -12.42 -6.53 -7.42
CA ASP A 120 -11.20 -6.81 -6.64
C ASP A 120 -10.86 -5.62 -5.74
N LEU A 121 -10.84 -5.84 -4.42
CA LEU A 121 -10.49 -4.80 -3.44
C LEU A 121 -9.09 -4.22 -3.65
N THR A 122 -8.17 -4.95 -4.28
CA THR A 122 -6.84 -4.44 -4.63
C THR A 122 -6.94 -3.20 -5.51
N SER A 123 -7.93 -3.14 -6.41
CA SER A 123 -8.14 -2.00 -7.32
C SER A 123 -8.60 -0.71 -6.61
N ILE A 124 -9.20 -0.84 -5.42
CA ILE A 124 -9.70 0.27 -4.62
C ILE A 124 -8.74 0.63 -3.48
N CYS A 125 -8.25 -0.38 -2.76
CA CYS A 125 -7.62 -0.23 -1.46
C CYS A 125 -6.09 -0.27 -1.48
N SER A 126 -5.46 -0.68 -2.57
CA SER A 126 -3.98 -0.74 -2.65
C SER A 126 -3.33 0.59 -2.29
N GLU A 127 -3.82 1.70 -2.85
CA GLU A 127 -3.35 3.04 -2.52
C GLU A 127 -3.57 3.41 -1.04
N TRP A 128 -4.69 2.99 -0.46
CA TRP A 128 -5.01 3.27 0.94
C TRP A 128 -3.97 2.61 1.87
N TYR A 129 -3.59 1.37 1.57
CA TYR A 129 -2.66 0.61 2.40
C TYR A 129 -1.20 0.99 2.14
N ILE A 130 -0.80 1.18 0.87
CA ILE A 130 0.58 1.57 0.53
C ILE A 130 0.91 2.98 1.08
N THR A 131 -0.07 3.88 1.17
CA THR A 131 0.16 5.24 1.66
C THR A 131 -0.28 5.44 3.11
N TRP A 132 -0.75 4.39 3.79
CA TRP A 132 -1.42 4.48 5.09
C TRP A 132 -2.49 5.59 5.12
N PHE A 133 -3.25 5.70 4.03
CA PHE A 133 -4.27 6.71 3.74
C PHE A 133 -3.78 8.15 3.56
N SER A 134 -2.48 8.42 3.71
CA SER A 134 -1.94 9.79 3.67
C SER A 134 -2.17 10.52 2.35
N LYS A 135 -2.33 9.79 1.24
CA LYS A 135 -2.63 10.37 -0.06
C LYS A 135 -4.11 10.74 -0.25
N CYS A 136 -5.04 10.08 0.44
CA CYS A 136 -6.47 10.10 0.10
C CYS A 136 -7.40 10.66 1.20
N LEU A 137 -7.02 10.57 2.47
CA LEU A 137 -7.81 11.19 3.56
C LEU A 137 -7.50 12.70 3.69
N PRO A 138 -8.49 13.52 4.10
CA PRO A 138 -8.27 14.92 4.47
C PRO A 138 -7.25 15.08 5.61
N GLY A 139 -6.58 16.25 5.67
CA GLY A 139 -5.46 16.53 6.58
C GLY A 139 -5.73 16.20 8.05
N ASP A 140 -6.76 16.80 8.64
CA ASP A 140 -7.07 16.56 10.06
C ASP A 140 -7.48 15.10 10.31
N THR A 141 -8.18 14.49 9.35
CA THR A 141 -8.60 13.09 9.43
C THR A 141 -7.44 12.13 9.39
N ILE A 142 -6.46 12.33 8.51
CA ILE A 142 -5.30 11.45 8.44
C ILE A 142 -4.48 11.53 9.74
N LEU A 143 -4.31 12.72 10.32
CA LEU A 143 -3.58 12.88 11.58
C LEU A 143 -4.24 12.09 12.71
N ARG A 144 -5.59 12.18 12.83
CA ARG A 144 -6.34 11.41 13.83
C ARG A 144 -6.32 9.91 13.58
N VAL A 145 -6.34 9.49 12.31
CA VAL A 145 -6.16 8.08 11.95
C VAL A 145 -4.76 7.59 12.35
N TRP A 146 -3.72 8.39 12.09
CA TRP A 146 -2.33 8.06 12.43
C TRP A 146 -2.09 7.99 13.95
N ASP A 147 -2.71 8.87 14.74
CA ASP A 147 -2.69 8.76 16.21
C ASP A 147 -3.13 7.35 16.66
N THR A 148 -4.26 6.87 16.12
CA THR A 148 -4.76 5.53 16.45
C THR A 148 -3.91 4.41 15.84
N LEU A 149 -3.35 4.63 14.64
CA LEU A 149 -2.50 3.65 13.94
C LEU A 149 -1.22 3.37 14.73
N PHE A 150 -0.54 4.41 15.22
CA PHE A 150 0.68 4.25 16.02
C PHE A 150 0.39 3.73 17.42
N PHE A 151 -0.80 4.01 17.97
CA PHE A 151 -1.21 3.47 19.27
C PHE A 151 -1.63 1.99 19.21
N GLU A 152 -2.47 1.59 18.25
CA GLU A 152 -3.06 0.25 18.20
C GLU A 152 -2.40 -0.71 17.19
N GLY A 153 -1.62 -0.18 16.26
CA GLY A 153 -0.92 -0.90 15.20
C GLY A 153 -1.73 -1.12 13.92
N PHE A 154 -1.19 -1.94 13.02
CA PHE A 154 -1.67 -2.14 11.64
C PHE A 154 -3.17 -2.48 11.49
N LYS A 155 -3.83 -3.03 12.52
CA LYS A 155 -5.28 -3.32 12.48
C LYS A 155 -6.14 -2.09 12.20
N ILE A 156 -5.61 -0.89 12.45
CA ILE A 156 -6.29 0.37 12.14
C ILE A 156 -6.48 0.55 10.64
N LEU A 157 -5.57 0.06 9.80
CA LEU A 157 -5.72 0.11 8.34
C LEU A 157 -7.03 -0.59 7.90
N PHE A 158 -7.28 -1.78 8.43
CA PHE A 158 -8.52 -2.53 8.20
C PHE A 158 -9.74 -1.81 8.78
N ARG A 159 -9.60 -1.27 9.99
CA ARG A 159 -10.70 -0.62 10.71
C ARG A 159 -11.17 0.66 10.01
N VAL A 160 -10.25 1.44 9.47
CA VAL A 160 -10.55 2.65 8.68
C VAL A 160 -11.14 2.27 7.32
N ALA A 161 -10.57 1.28 6.62
CA ALA A 161 -11.13 0.79 5.36
C ALA A 161 -12.61 0.36 5.51
N LEU A 162 -12.91 -0.44 6.55
CA LEU A 162 -14.28 -0.87 6.84
C LEU A 162 -15.19 0.29 7.24
N GLY A 163 -14.68 1.29 7.96
CA GLY A 163 -15.45 2.49 8.29
C GLY A 163 -15.84 3.29 7.06
N ILE A 164 -14.91 3.44 6.11
CA ILE A 164 -15.17 4.08 4.81
C ILE A 164 -16.23 3.30 4.03
N PHE A 165 -16.07 1.98 3.90
CA PHE A 165 -17.09 1.13 3.25
C PHE A 165 -18.45 1.21 3.92
N LYS A 166 -18.48 1.26 5.26
CA LYS A 166 -19.74 1.35 6.00
C LYS A 166 -20.46 2.68 5.74
N GLN A 167 -19.73 3.78 5.61
CA GLN A 167 -20.32 5.07 5.22
C GLN A 167 -20.77 5.10 3.75
N ALA A 168 -20.05 4.39 2.86
CA ALA A 168 -20.41 4.25 1.46
C ALA A 168 -21.54 3.24 1.20
N GLU A 169 -22.00 2.48 2.20
CA GLU A 169 -22.93 1.36 2.03
C GLU A 169 -24.22 1.77 1.30
N ALA A 170 -24.84 2.88 1.68
CA ALA A 170 -26.07 3.35 1.02
C ALA A 170 -25.84 3.67 -0.46
N GLU A 171 -24.70 4.27 -0.78
CA GLU A 171 -24.32 4.66 -2.14
C GLU A 171 -24.00 3.45 -3.02
N VAL A 172 -23.31 2.45 -2.47
CA VAL A 172 -23.03 1.16 -3.14
C VAL A 172 -24.31 0.39 -3.43
N LEU A 173 -25.27 0.39 -2.49
CA LEU A 173 -26.54 -0.33 -2.66
C LEU A 173 -27.51 0.36 -3.62
N GLN A 174 -27.42 1.69 -3.76
CA GLN A 174 -28.29 2.45 -4.66
C GLN A 174 -27.90 2.29 -6.13
N ASN A 175 -26.61 2.15 -6.43
CA ASN A 175 -26.11 1.97 -7.79
C ASN A 175 -25.02 0.87 -7.82
N PRO A 176 -25.43 -0.40 -7.82
CA PRO A 176 -24.53 -1.53 -7.61
C PRO A 176 -23.85 -1.98 -8.90
N SER A 177 -23.41 -1.08 -9.79
CA SER A 177 -22.66 -1.47 -10.99
C SER A 177 -21.16 -1.29 -10.81
N PHE A 178 -20.36 -2.16 -11.43
CA PHE A 178 -18.90 -2.06 -11.43
C PHE A 178 -18.40 -0.65 -11.75
N ASP A 179 -18.85 -0.06 -12.86
CA ASP A 179 -18.39 1.27 -13.31
C ASP A 179 -18.76 2.37 -12.30
N ALA A 180 -20.00 2.38 -11.80
CA ALA A 180 -20.44 3.38 -10.84
C ALA A 180 -19.66 3.29 -9.53
N ILE A 181 -19.43 2.07 -9.04
CA ILE A 181 -18.67 1.84 -7.81
C ILE A 181 -17.21 2.29 -8.00
N MET A 182 -16.56 1.90 -9.09
CA MET A 182 -15.16 2.25 -9.36
C MET A 182 -14.94 3.75 -9.57
N GLU A 183 -15.90 4.44 -10.20
CA GLU A 183 -15.90 5.90 -10.33
C GLU A 183 -15.93 6.58 -8.94
N LYS A 184 -16.83 6.12 -8.08
CA LYS A 184 -17.06 6.72 -6.75
C LYS A 184 -16.01 6.34 -5.72
N ALA A 185 -15.40 5.16 -5.84
CA ALA A 185 -14.48 4.60 -4.86
C ALA A 185 -13.31 5.54 -4.52
N LYS A 186 -12.80 6.28 -5.51
CA LYS A 186 -11.72 7.27 -5.32
C LYS A 186 -12.13 8.47 -4.47
N SER A 187 -13.43 8.78 -4.41
CA SER A 187 -13.98 9.92 -3.67
C SER A 187 -14.29 9.59 -2.21
N TRP A 188 -14.56 8.32 -1.88
CA TRP A 188 -14.97 7.93 -0.53
C TRP A 188 -14.02 8.38 0.58
N PRO A 189 -12.69 8.07 0.54
CA PRO A 189 -11.78 8.56 1.58
C PRO A 189 -11.71 10.10 1.61
N ARG A 190 -11.78 10.76 0.46
CA ARG A 190 -11.68 12.23 0.35
C ARG A 190 -12.86 12.95 1.01
N ARG A 191 -14.01 12.30 1.11
CA ARG A 191 -15.23 12.82 1.75
C ARG A 191 -15.21 12.69 3.28
N MET A 192 -14.22 12.00 3.86
CA MET A 192 -14.10 11.79 5.30
C MET A 192 -13.52 13.03 6.00
N VAL A 193 -14.20 14.17 5.91
CA VAL A 193 -13.75 15.43 6.54
C VAL A 193 -14.01 15.45 8.04
N GLU A 194 -15.10 14.81 8.48
CA GLU A 194 -15.46 14.67 9.89
C GLU A 194 -14.74 13.48 10.52
N HIS A 195 -13.50 13.71 10.96
CA HIS A 195 -12.62 12.69 11.51
C HIS A 195 -13.24 11.93 12.71
N ASN A 196 -13.99 12.62 13.57
CA ASN A 196 -14.68 11.99 14.70
C ASN A 196 -15.78 11.03 14.25
N GLU A 197 -16.53 11.37 13.22
CA GLU A 197 -17.56 10.48 12.68
C GLU A 197 -16.95 9.28 11.97
N LEU A 198 -15.85 9.46 11.21
CA LEU A 198 -15.12 8.33 10.64
C LEU A 198 -14.63 7.38 11.74
N LEU A 199 -13.94 7.89 12.75
CA LEU A 199 -13.43 7.07 13.84
C LEU A 199 -14.57 6.41 14.63
N LYS A 200 -15.68 7.11 14.88
CA LYS A 200 -16.85 6.54 15.54
C LYS A 200 -17.44 5.36 14.74
N VAL A 201 -17.62 5.51 13.43
CA VAL A 201 -18.10 4.43 12.56
C VAL A 201 -17.09 3.28 12.52
N SER A 202 -15.81 3.57 12.33
CA SER A 202 -14.73 2.58 12.33
C SER A 202 -14.64 1.79 13.63
N PHE A 203 -14.80 2.45 14.78
CA PHE A 203 -14.60 1.82 16.08
C PHE A 203 -15.83 1.13 16.65
N PHE A 204 -17.01 1.73 16.46
CA PHE A 204 -18.26 1.30 17.07
C PHE A 204 -19.30 0.81 16.04
N GLY A 205 -19.28 1.35 14.82
CA GLY A 205 -20.17 0.93 13.73
C GLY A 205 -19.76 -0.40 13.08
N VAL A 206 -18.49 -0.77 13.18
CA VAL A 206 -17.95 -2.04 12.69
C VAL A 206 -17.68 -2.96 13.88
N LYS A 207 -18.29 -4.16 13.90
CA LYS A 207 -18.08 -5.14 14.98
C LYS A 207 -16.58 -5.37 15.22
N THR A 208 -16.16 -5.41 16.48
CA THR A 208 -14.75 -5.56 16.86
C THR A 208 -14.12 -6.82 16.27
N PHE A 209 -12.81 -6.77 16.03
CA PHE A 209 -11.97 -7.90 15.63
C PHE A 209 -10.64 -7.80 16.37
N ARG A 210 -10.11 -8.93 16.83
CA ARG A 210 -8.88 -8.93 17.65
C ARG A 210 -7.66 -8.80 16.74
N ARG A 211 -6.65 -8.07 17.21
CA ARG A 211 -5.36 -7.92 16.51
C ARG A 211 -4.72 -9.28 16.22
N ARG A 212 -4.81 -10.22 17.18
CA ARG A 212 -4.27 -11.58 17.04
C ARG A 212 -4.89 -12.34 15.88
N ASP A 213 -6.21 -12.27 15.72
CA ASP A 213 -6.92 -13.02 14.69
C ASP A 213 -6.58 -12.48 13.30
N LEU A 214 -6.49 -11.15 13.16
CA LEU A 214 -6.01 -10.51 11.93
C LEU A 214 -4.56 -10.89 11.63
N MET A 215 -3.68 -10.86 12.62
CA MET A 215 -2.28 -11.23 12.43
C MET A 215 -2.17 -12.66 11.92
N GLN A 216 -2.87 -13.60 12.54
CA GLN A 216 -2.86 -14.99 12.09
C GLN A 216 -3.42 -15.18 10.67
N ALA A 217 -4.48 -14.44 10.30
CA ALA A 217 -5.02 -14.48 8.96
C ALA A 217 -4.02 -13.92 7.94
N ARG A 218 -3.36 -12.80 8.28
CA ARG A 218 -2.33 -12.16 7.48
C ARG A 218 -1.12 -13.06 7.27
N ASP A 219 -0.60 -13.66 8.33
CA ASP A 219 0.58 -14.54 8.26
C ASP A 219 0.29 -15.76 7.38
N ARG A 220 -0.90 -16.39 7.52
CA ARG A 220 -1.32 -17.51 6.67
C ARG A 220 -1.42 -17.12 5.20
N ALA A 221 -2.06 -15.99 4.89
CA ALA A 221 -2.20 -15.51 3.52
C ALA A 221 -0.84 -15.14 2.93
N PHE A 222 0.01 -14.44 3.69
CA PHE A 222 1.36 -14.07 3.30
C PHE A 222 2.21 -15.31 2.98
N CYS A 223 2.29 -16.30 3.88
CA CYS A 223 3.08 -17.51 3.64
C CYS A 223 2.64 -18.26 2.38
N ARG A 224 1.33 -18.33 2.12
CA ARG A 224 0.79 -18.98 0.92
C ARG A 224 1.19 -18.21 -0.34
N ILE A 225 0.98 -16.89 -0.36
CA ILE A 225 1.26 -16.02 -1.50
C ILE A 225 2.76 -15.97 -1.80
N ASP A 226 3.60 -15.90 -0.77
CA ASP A 226 5.07 -15.88 -0.89
C ASP A 226 5.60 -17.20 -1.47
N ALA A 227 5.07 -18.34 -1.02
CA ALA A 227 5.40 -19.64 -1.57
C ALA A 227 4.97 -19.78 -3.04
N GLU A 228 3.78 -19.30 -3.40
CA GLU A 228 3.29 -19.27 -4.79
C GLU A 228 4.19 -18.41 -5.68
N ASP A 229 4.64 -17.26 -5.18
CA ASP A 229 5.56 -16.37 -5.88
C ASP A 229 6.94 -16.99 -6.08
N GLU A 230 7.49 -17.68 -5.09
CA GLU A 230 8.79 -18.35 -5.24
C GLU A 230 8.74 -19.49 -6.26
N VAL A 231 7.65 -20.27 -6.28
CA VAL A 231 7.43 -21.30 -7.30
C VAL A 231 7.34 -20.66 -8.69
N ARG A 232 6.59 -19.55 -8.83
CA ARG A 232 6.46 -18.82 -10.09
C ARG A 232 7.81 -18.27 -10.56
N LYS A 233 8.56 -17.61 -9.68
CA LYS A 233 9.91 -17.09 -9.98
C LYS A 233 10.88 -18.20 -10.36
N ALA A 234 10.83 -19.37 -9.70
CA ALA A 234 11.65 -20.52 -10.05
C ALA A 234 11.36 -21.03 -11.47
N ARG A 235 10.08 -21.17 -11.83
CA ARG A 235 9.66 -21.56 -13.20
C ARG A 235 10.09 -20.54 -14.26
N ASP A 236 9.98 -19.25 -13.97
CA ASP A 236 10.40 -18.19 -14.88
C ASP A 236 11.92 -18.18 -15.06
N ARG A 237 12.69 -18.41 -13.99
CA ARG A 237 14.16 -18.54 -14.05
C ARG A 237 14.57 -19.73 -14.92
N GLU A 238 13.97 -20.90 -14.70
CA GLU A 238 14.24 -22.10 -15.50
C GLU A 238 13.91 -21.89 -16.98
N SER A 239 12.76 -21.27 -17.27
CA SER A 239 12.35 -20.92 -18.64
C SER A 239 13.37 -20.01 -19.34
N ARG A 240 13.85 -18.98 -18.64
CA ARG A 240 14.87 -18.05 -19.16
C ARG A 240 16.21 -18.73 -19.39
N GLU A 241 16.63 -19.63 -18.51
CA GLU A 241 17.86 -20.40 -18.68
C GLU A 241 17.78 -21.36 -19.86
N ARG A 242 16.66 -22.07 -20.02
CA ARG A 242 16.40 -22.94 -21.18
C ARG A 242 16.47 -22.14 -22.48
N TYR A 243 15.82 -20.97 -22.53
CA TYR A 243 15.88 -20.08 -23.69
C TYR A 243 17.30 -19.59 -23.98
N ARG A 244 18.04 -19.17 -22.95
CA ARG A 244 19.44 -18.72 -23.11
C ARG A 244 20.35 -19.84 -23.63
N ARG A 245 20.22 -21.07 -23.13
CA ARG A 245 20.97 -22.24 -23.60
C ARG A 245 20.65 -22.56 -25.06
N ALA A 246 19.36 -22.55 -25.43
CA ALA A 246 18.93 -22.78 -26.81
C ALA A 246 19.48 -21.72 -27.77
N SER A 247 19.45 -20.44 -27.36
CA SER A 247 20.01 -19.34 -28.15
C SER A 247 21.53 -19.42 -28.31
N GLN A 248 22.27 -19.84 -27.27
CA GLN A 248 23.72 -20.04 -27.36
C GLN A 248 24.09 -21.24 -28.25
N ALA A 249 23.32 -22.34 -28.18
CA ALA A 249 23.52 -23.49 -29.05
C ALA A 249 23.25 -23.17 -30.53
N ALA A 250 22.32 -22.27 -30.81
CA ALA A 250 22.00 -21.83 -32.18
C ALA A 250 23.05 -20.87 -32.79
N VAL A 251 23.92 -20.26 -31.98
CA VAL A 251 24.94 -19.28 -32.42
C VAL A 251 26.35 -19.88 -32.47
N ALA A 252 26.54 -21.13 -32.05
CA ALA A 252 27.83 -21.81 -32.15
C ALA A 252 28.19 -22.06 -33.63
N PRO A 253 29.31 -21.53 -34.16
CA PRO A 253 29.69 -21.75 -35.54
C PRO A 253 30.13 -23.20 -35.76
N GLU A 254 29.80 -23.77 -36.92
CA GLU A 254 30.31 -25.05 -37.42
C GLU A 254 31.84 -24.97 -37.63
N VAL A 255 32.62 -25.01 -36.55
CA VAL A 255 34.08 -25.22 -36.63
C VAL A 255 34.35 -26.71 -36.47
N SER A 256 33.94 -27.51 -37.46
CA SER A 256 34.41 -28.89 -37.64
C SER A 256 33.96 -29.46 -38.98
N ALA A 257 34.40 -28.88 -40.09
CA ALA A 257 34.38 -29.55 -41.40
C ALA A 257 35.47 -29.00 -42.32
N ALA A 258 36.73 -29.28 -41.97
CA ALA A 258 37.85 -29.21 -42.92
C ALA A 258 38.89 -30.25 -42.50
N THR A 259 38.69 -31.48 -42.96
CA THR A 259 39.73 -32.49 -43.20
C THR A 259 40.30 -32.31 -44.59
#